data_AF-A0A1G6TBX0-F1
#
_entry.id   AF-A0A1G6TBX0-F1
#
_cell.length_a   1.000
_cell.length_b   1.000
_cell.length_c   1.000
_cell.angle_alpha   90.00
_cell.angle_beta   90.00
_cell.angle_gamma   90.00
#
_symmetry.space_group_name_H-M   'P 1'
#
loop_
_entity.id
_entity.type
_entity.pdbx_description
1 polymer ?
#
loop_
_entity_poly.entity_id
_entity_poly.type
_entity_poly.pdbx_seq_one_letter_code
_entity_poly.pdbx_strand_id
1 'polypeptide(L)'
;MKTFVNFIQSWGIMFMFSIFATSIYIYVFIGNKEMAISFVPQTALITFVLTWIQKLIFSRRANESNFLIRTFLYLLVVLSAFTGAAFFFDWFDTGNWKLLGLLFALVIFIYIILWGIYHLIQTVETKQLNEELANYKRKKRGMDENH
;
A
#
# COMPACT_ATOMS: atom_id res chain seq x y z
N MET A 1 -10.83 -13.21 -12.00
CA MET A 1 -11.47 -13.02 -10.66
C MET A 1 -10.44 -12.74 -9.56
N LYS A 2 -9.43 -13.60 -9.34
CA LYS A 2 -8.36 -13.36 -8.33
C LYS A 2 -7.67 -11.99 -8.42
N THR A 3 -7.30 -11.54 -9.63
CA THR A 3 -6.63 -10.24 -9.82
C THR A 3 -7.49 -9.02 -9.46
N PHE A 4 -8.80 -9.14 -9.58
CA PHE A 4 -9.74 -8.06 -9.24
C PHE A 4 -9.98 -7.99 -7.74
N VAL A 5 -10.13 -9.15 -7.09
CA VAL A 5 -10.24 -9.26 -5.63
C VAL A 5 -8.98 -8.71 -4.94
N ASN A 6 -7.79 -9.08 -5.42
CA ASN A 6 -6.53 -8.58 -4.87
C ASN A 6 -6.37 -7.06 -5.04
N PHE A 7 -6.89 -6.50 -6.14
CA PHE A 7 -6.91 -5.06 -6.36
C PHE A 7 -7.83 -4.36 -5.35
N ILE A 8 -9.06 -4.82 -5.20
CA ILE A 8 -10.02 -4.25 -4.23
C ILE A 8 -9.47 -4.34 -2.81
N GLN A 9 -8.88 -5.47 -2.43
CA GLN A 9 -8.26 -5.63 -1.12
C GLN A 9 -7.12 -4.63 -0.91
N SER A 10 -6.21 -4.49 -1.89
CA SER A 10 -5.10 -3.54 -1.78
C SER A 10 -5.58 -2.10 -1.69
N TRP A 11 -6.58 -1.74 -2.51
CA TRP A 11 -7.22 -0.42 -2.46
C TRP A 11 -7.89 -0.17 -1.12
N GLY A 12 -8.68 -1.12 -0.63
CA GLY A 12 -9.38 -1.02 0.66
C GLY A 12 -8.41 -0.87 1.83
N ILE A 13 -7.31 -1.61 1.85
CA ILE A 13 -6.24 -1.49 2.85
C ILE A 13 -5.64 -0.08 2.77
N MET A 14 -5.21 0.38 1.60
CA MET A 14 -4.63 1.72 1.44
C MET A 14 -5.60 2.82 1.87
N PHE A 15 -6.87 2.70 1.50
CA PHE A 15 -7.92 3.63 1.88
C PHE A 15 -8.12 3.70 3.40
N MET A 16 -8.28 2.54 4.06
CA MET A 16 -8.50 2.48 5.51
C MET A 16 -7.31 3.06 6.28
N PHE A 17 -6.09 2.69 5.91
CA PHE A 17 -4.89 3.24 6.54
C PHE A 17 -4.75 4.73 6.29
N SER A 18 -5.10 5.24 5.10
CA SER A 18 -5.03 6.67 4.78
C SER A 18 -6.04 7.50 5.58
N ILE A 19 -7.28 7.01 5.75
CA ILE A 19 -8.25 7.67 6.62
C ILE A 19 -7.76 7.63 8.07
N PHE A 20 -7.31 6.48 8.54
CA PHE A 20 -6.80 6.35 9.92
C PHE A 20 -5.61 7.30 10.18
N ALA A 21 -4.69 7.39 9.22
CA ALA A 21 -3.57 8.33 9.22
C ALA A 21 -4.02 9.77 9.43
N THR A 22 -4.97 10.18 8.59
CA THR A 22 -5.44 11.55 8.49
C THR A 22 -6.28 11.90 9.72
N SER A 23 -7.05 10.95 10.25
CA SER A 23 -7.81 11.11 11.50
C SER A 23 -6.88 11.33 12.69
N ILE A 24 -5.82 10.52 12.83
CA ILE A 24 -4.80 10.74 13.87
C ILE A 24 -4.15 12.11 13.67
N TYR A 25 -3.83 12.46 12.42
CA TYR A 25 -3.18 13.72 12.12
C TYR A 25 -4.02 14.93 12.54
N ILE A 26 -5.29 14.95 12.16
CA ILE A 26 -6.25 16.00 12.51
C ILE A 26 -6.45 16.06 14.03
N TYR A 27 -6.65 14.90 14.68
CA TYR A 27 -6.92 14.85 16.11
C TYR A 27 -5.72 15.28 16.96
N VAL A 28 -4.53 14.75 16.68
CA VAL A 28 -3.35 14.95 17.53
C VAL A 28 -2.65 16.28 17.23
N PHE A 29 -2.60 16.71 15.97
CA PHE A 29 -1.73 17.83 15.57
C PHE A 29 -2.48 19.09 15.17
N ILE A 30 -3.70 18.96 14.63
CA ILE A 30 -4.57 20.11 14.38
C ILE A 30 -5.45 20.38 15.61
N GLY A 31 -5.68 19.37 16.46
CA GLY A 31 -6.51 19.49 17.67
C GLY A 31 -8.01 19.48 17.38
N ASN A 32 -8.40 19.24 16.12
CA ASN A 32 -9.80 19.15 15.72
C ASN A 32 -10.32 17.73 15.95
N LYS A 33 -11.51 17.62 16.53
CA LYS A 33 -12.16 16.31 16.77
C LYS A 33 -12.96 15.82 15.57
N GLU A 34 -13.10 16.66 14.55
CA GLU A 34 -13.95 16.41 13.40
C GLU A 34 -13.11 16.45 12.13
N MET A 35 -13.31 15.44 11.28
CA MET A 35 -12.80 15.41 9.91
C MET A 35 -13.95 15.80 8.98
N ALA A 36 -13.69 16.74 8.07
CA ALA A 36 -14.70 17.13 7.10
C ALA A 36 -15.08 15.93 6.22
N ILE A 37 -16.39 15.74 5.99
CA ILE A 37 -16.91 14.60 5.23
C ILE A 37 -16.34 14.52 3.80
N SER A 38 -15.91 15.66 3.24
CA SER A 38 -15.24 15.77 1.94
C SER A 38 -13.93 14.97 1.86
N PHE A 39 -13.23 14.74 2.97
CA PHE A 39 -12.00 13.95 2.99
C PHE A 39 -12.22 12.51 2.53
N VAL A 40 -13.37 11.92 2.82
CA VAL A 40 -13.65 10.51 2.53
C VAL A 40 -13.63 10.22 1.02
N PRO A 41 -14.45 10.90 0.18
CA PRO A 41 -14.42 10.68 -1.27
C PRO A 41 -13.10 11.12 -1.92
N GLN A 42 -12.46 12.17 -1.41
CA GLN A 42 -11.17 12.64 -1.92
C GLN A 42 -10.06 11.60 -1.66
N THR A 43 -9.98 11.08 -0.43
CA THR A 43 -9.03 10.03 -0.05
C THR A 43 -9.30 8.75 -0.83
N ALA A 44 -10.57 8.37 -1.03
CA ALA A 44 -10.95 7.20 -1.81
C ALA A 44 -10.45 7.29 -3.27
N LEU A 45 -10.58 8.47 -3.89
CA LEU A 45 -10.11 8.71 -5.25
C LEU A 45 -8.58 8.65 -5.35
N ILE A 46 -7.87 9.31 -4.42
CA ILE A 46 -6.40 9.32 -4.41
C ILE A 46 -5.85 7.91 -4.21
N THR A 47 -6.39 7.16 -3.25
CA THR A 47 -5.92 5.79 -2.98
C THR A 47 -6.27 4.84 -4.11
N PHE A 48 -7.38 5.06 -4.82
CA PHE A 48 -7.71 4.30 -6.03
C PHE A 48 -6.65 4.49 -7.13
N VAL A 49 -6.27 5.74 -7.41
CA VAL A 49 -5.21 6.07 -8.38
C VAL A 49 -3.87 5.48 -7.93
N LEU A 50 -3.51 5.63 -6.65
CA LEU A 50 -2.28 5.08 -6.09
C LEU A 50 -2.22 3.55 -6.21
N THR A 51 -3.34 2.85 -6.01
CA THR A 51 -3.41 1.39 -6.16
C THR A 51 -3.14 0.96 -7.60
N TRP A 52 -3.62 1.73 -8.59
CA TRP A 52 -3.28 1.50 -9.99
C TRP A 52 -1.79 1.73 -10.27
N ILE A 53 -1.23 2.81 -9.75
CA ILE A 53 0.20 3.11 -9.90
C ILE A 53 1.06 2.02 -9.24
N GLN A 54 0.70 1.57 -8.04
CA GLN A 54 1.34 0.44 -7.37
C GLN A 54 1.33 -0.79 -8.28
N LYS A 55 0.16 -1.13 -8.84
CA LYS A 55 0.06 -2.28 -9.74
C LYS A 55 0.97 -2.12 -10.96
N LEU A 56 1.08 -0.94 -11.55
CA LEU A 56 1.98 -0.69 -12.69
C LEU A 56 3.46 -0.83 -12.31
N ILE A 57 3.88 -0.28 -11.17
CA ILE A 57 5.27 -0.32 -10.69
C ILE A 57 5.68 -1.76 -10.32
N PHE A 58 4.76 -2.52 -9.72
CA PHE A 58 5.02 -3.87 -9.22
C PHE A 58 4.54 -4.99 -10.16
N SER A 59 3.95 -4.69 -11.32
CA SER A 59 3.35 -5.67 -12.26
C SER A 59 4.37 -6.56 -12.99
N ARG A 60 5.64 -6.17 -13.09
CA ARG A 60 6.64 -6.95 -13.81
C ARG A 60 7.33 -7.94 -12.89
N ARG A 61 7.41 -9.20 -13.36
CA ARG A 61 8.25 -10.34 -12.90
C ARG A 61 9.73 -9.97 -12.93
N ALA A 62 10.09 -8.97 -12.14
CA ALA A 62 11.38 -8.31 -12.17
C ALA A 62 12.24 -8.84 -11.04
N ASN A 63 13.51 -9.02 -11.38
CA ASN A 63 14.60 -9.38 -10.49
C ASN A 63 14.44 -8.73 -9.10
N GLU A 64 14.52 -9.55 -8.04
CA GLU A 64 14.47 -9.10 -6.63
C GLU A 64 15.46 -7.96 -6.34
N SER A 65 16.56 -7.91 -7.11
CA SER A 65 17.59 -6.87 -7.09
C SER A 65 17.06 -5.43 -7.16
N ASN A 66 15.89 -5.17 -7.75
CA ASN A 66 15.33 -3.82 -7.89
C ASN A 66 14.13 -3.52 -6.98
N PHE A 67 13.83 -4.40 -6.02
CA PHE A 67 12.66 -4.24 -5.14
C PHE A 67 12.73 -2.98 -4.28
N LEU A 68 13.86 -2.73 -3.62
CA LEU A 68 14.07 -1.56 -2.76
C LEU A 68 13.90 -0.23 -3.51
N ILE A 69 14.45 -0.15 -4.72
CA ILE A 69 14.36 1.06 -5.56
C ILE A 69 12.89 1.34 -5.93
N ARG A 70 12.12 0.30 -6.29
CA ARG A 70 10.69 0.44 -6.60
C ARG A 70 9.86 0.84 -5.40
N THR A 71 10.15 0.27 -4.23
CA THR A 71 9.55 0.66 -2.96
C THR A 71 9.82 2.13 -2.66
N PHE A 72 11.08 2.57 -2.78
CA PHE A 72 11.44 3.97 -2.57
C PHE A 72 10.77 4.91 -3.58
N LEU A 73 10.75 4.56 -4.86
CA LEU A 73 10.05 5.34 -5.90
C LEU A 73 8.54 5.42 -5.62
N TYR A 74 7.92 4.31 -5.20
CA TYR A 74 6.50 4.32 -4.86
C TYR A 74 6.23 5.18 -3.63
N LEU A 75 7.11 5.17 -2.62
CA LEU A 75 7.00 6.08 -1.48
C LEU A 75 7.03 7.55 -1.93
N LEU A 76 7.94 7.93 -2.83
CA LEU A 76 7.99 9.29 -3.38
C LEU A 76 6.70 9.66 -4.11
N VAL A 77 6.12 8.74 -4.88
CA VAL A 77 4.82 8.94 -5.54
C VAL A 77 3.71 9.15 -4.52
N VAL A 78 3.65 8.34 -3.47
CA VAL A 78 2.65 8.47 -2.39
C VAL A 78 2.80 9.83 -1.70
N LEU A 79 4.00 10.20 -1.28
CA LEU A 79 4.26 11.51 -0.65
C LEU A 79 3.85 12.66 -1.57
N SER A 80 4.21 12.59 -2.85
CA SER A 80 3.84 13.62 -3.82
C SER A 80 2.33 13.71 -4.02
N ALA A 81 1.64 12.56 -4.07
CA ALA A 81 0.18 12.51 -4.23
C ALA A 81 -0.55 13.10 -3.02
N PHE A 82 -0.12 12.78 -1.79
CA PHE A 82 -0.72 13.35 -0.58
C PHE A 82 -0.41 14.84 -0.42
N THR A 83 0.81 15.27 -0.76
CA THR A 83 1.18 16.70 -0.77
C THR A 83 0.37 17.47 -1.80
N GLY A 84 0.28 16.94 -3.02
CA GLY A 84 -0.51 17.53 -4.10
C GLY A 84 -1.98 17.58 -3.74
N ALA A 85 -2.55 16.50 -3.21
CA ALA A 85 -3.93 16.49 -2.74
C ALA A 85 -4.18 17.53 -1.66
N ALA A 86 -3.29 17.65 -0.68
CA ALA A 86 -3.43 18.65 0.36
C ALA A 86 -3.39 20.08 -0.16
N PHE A 87 -2.53 20.35 -1.15
CA PHE A 87 -2.46 21.64 -1.82
C PHE A 87 -3.71 21.93 -2.67
N PHE A 88 -4.21 20.94 -3.42
CA PHE A 88 -5.37 21.11 -4.31
C PHE A 88 -6.71 21.17 -3.57
N PHE A 89 -6.86 20.44 -2.46
CA PHE A 89 -8.09 20.35 -1.68
C PHE A 89 -8.06 21.17 -0.39
N ASP A 90 -6.99 21.94 -0.16
CA ASP A 90 -6.79 22.79 1.02
C ASP A 90 -6.98 22.02 2.34
N TRP A 91 -6.41 20.82 2.42
CA TRP A 91 -6.58 19.93 3.57
C TRP A 91 -5.93 20.46 4.85
N PHE A 92 -4.82 21.20 4.70
CA PHE A 92 -4.06 21.82 5.78
C PHE A 92 -3.11 22.88 5.22
N ASP A 93 -2.71 23.82 6.09
CA ASP A 93 -1.78 24.89 5.74
C ASP A 93 -0.41 24.33 5.31
N THR A 94 -0.18 24.31 4.00
CA THR A 94 1.07 23.86 3.39
C THR A 94 2.24 24.82 3.64
N GLY A 95 1.99 26.04 4.10
CA GLY A 95 3.01 27.00 4.54
C GLY A 95 3.63 26.65 5.90
N ASN A 96 2.96 25.81 6.70
CA ASN A 96 3.46 25.37 7.99
C ASN A 96 4.34 24.11 7.85
N TRP A 97 5.64 24.33 7.63
CA TRP A 97 6.65 23.28 7.48
C TRP A 97 6.70 22.26 8.62
N LYS A 98 6.31 22.63 9.84
CA LYS A 98 6.27 21.70 10.99
C LYS A 98 5.14 20.68 10.82
N LEU A 99 3.95 21.15 10.47
CA LEU A 99 2.78 20.30 10.21
C LEU A 99 3.01 19.41 8.98
N LEU A 100 3.58 19.98 7.91
CA LEU A 100 3.93 19.24 6.70
C LEU A 100 4.98 18.13 6.96
N GLY A 101 6.05 18.45 7.70
CA GLY A 101 7.06 17.46 8.06
C GLY A 101 6.51 16.31 8.91
N LEU A 102 5.51 16.62 9.75
CA LEU A 102 4.86 15.63 10.58
C LEU A 102 3.95 14.70 9.77
N LEU A 103 3.20 15.25 8.82
CA LEU A 103 2.44 14.45 7.86
C LEU A 103 3.37 13.49 7.10
N PHE A 104 4.54 13.96 6.64
CA PHE A 104 5.50 13.10 5.96
C PHE A 104 6.01 11.98 6.84
N ALA A 105 6.35 12.27 8.09
CA ALA A 105 6.77 11.25 9.05
C ALA A 105 5.67 10.18 9.25
N LEU A 106 4.41 10.61 9.34
CA LEU A 106 3.26 9.72 9.54
C LEU A 106 2.96 8.86 8.30
N VAL A 107 3.05 9.44 7.10
CA VAL A 107 2.91 8.71 5.83
C VAL A 107 4.05 7.69 5.65
N ILE A 108 5.29 8.06 5.95
CA ILE A 108 6.45 7.16 5.91
C ILE A 108 6.26 6.00 6.90
N PHE A 109 5.81 6.30 8.12
CA PHE A 109 5.56 5.29 9.14
C PHE A 109 4.50 4.27 8.68
N ILE A 110 3.37 4.75 8.16
CA ILE A 110 2.31 3.87 7.63
C ILE A 110 2.79 3.07 6.43
N TYR A 111 3.59 3.69 5.57
CA TYR A 111 4.19 3.01 4.43
C TYR A 111 5.06 1.83 4.88
N ILE A 112 5.89 2.01 5.92
CA ILE A 112 6.71 0.93 6.51
C ILE A 112 5.82 -0.19 7.05
N ILE A 113 4.72 0.14 7.75
CA ILE A 113 3.76 -0.85 8.26
C ILE A 113 3.13 -1.63 7.11
N LEU A 114 2.62 -0.95 6.09
CA LEU A 114 2.01 -1.58 4.92
C LEU A 114 3.01 -2.46 4.18
N TRP A 115 4.23 -1.98 3.98
CA TRP A 115 5.32 -2.76 3.38
C TRP A 115 5.58 -4.04 4.18
N GLY A 116 5.64 -3.97 5.51
CA GLY A 116 5.78 -5.12 6.39
C GLY A 116 4.63 -6.12 6.25
N ILE A 117 3.38 -5.65 6.25
CA ILE A 117 2.18 -6.49 6.06
C ILE A 117 2.24 -7.20 4.70
N TYR A 118 2.52 -6.48 3.62
CA TYR A 118 2.63 -7.06 2.29
C TYR A 118 3.77 -8.07 2.19
N HIS A 119 4.91 -7.79 2.82
CA HIS A 119 6.04 -8.72 2.86
C HIS A 119 5.69 -10.02 3.60
N LEU A 120 4.96 -9.93 4.71
CA LEU A 120 4.46 -11.11 5.44
C LEU A 120 3.48 -11.93 4.60
N ILE A 121 2.50 -11.27 3.96
CA ILE A 121 1.53 -11.94 3.08
C ILE A 121 2.25 -12.68 1.94
N GLN A 122 3.19 -12.02 1.25
CA GLN A 122 3.96 -12.65 0.18
C GLN A 122 4.79 -13.83 0.67
N THR A 123 5.37 -13.73 1.87
CA THR A 123 6.15 -14.83 2.47
C THR A 123 5.27 -16.05 2.73
N VAL A 124 4.05 -15.85 3.22
CA VAL A 124 3.08 -16.93 3.46
C VAL A 124 2.61 -17.54 2.13
N GLU A 125 2.24 -16.72 1.15
CA GLU A 125 1.82 -17.20 -0.17
C GLU A 125 2.94 -18.01 -0.85
N THR A 126 4.19 -17.55 -0.77
CA THR A 126 5.34 -18.25 -1.35
C THR A 126 5.58 -19.61 -0.69
N LYS A 127 5.41 -19.71 0.64
CA LYS A 127 5.50 -20.99 1.35
C LYS A 127 4.41 -21.97 0.91
N GLN A 128 3.16 -21.51 0.83
CA GLN A 128 2.04 -22.34 0.36
C GLN A 128 2.26 -22.82 -1.07
N LEU A 129 2.73 -21.95 -1.97
CA LEU A 129 2.99 -22.31 -3.37
C LEU A 129 4.12 -23.34 -3.49
N ASN A 130 5.15 -23.24 -2.65
CA ASN A 130 6.24 -24.21 -2.61
C ASN A 130 5.78 -25.57 -2.06
N GLU A 131 4.90 -25.59 -1.06
CA GLU A 131 4.29 -26.82 -0.55
C GLU A 131 3.40 -27.49 -1.59
N GLU A 132 2.55 -26.71 -2.31
CA GLU A 132 1.75 -27.23 -3.41
C GLU A 132 2.65 -27.80 -4.53
N LEU A 133 3.69 -27.08 -4.95
CA LEU A 133 4.65 -27.55 -5.96
C LEU A 133 5.38 -28.82 -5.52
N ALA A 134 5.77 -28.92 -4.24
CA ALA A 134 6.39 -30.11 -3.69
C ALA A 134 5.44 -31.31 -3.71
N ASN A 135 4.17 -31.10 -3.34
CA ASN A 135 3.13 -32.13 -3.37
C ASN A 135 2.81 -32.59 -4.79
N TYR A 136 2.71 -31.66 -5.76
CA TYR A 136 2.56 -31.99 -7.18
C TYR A 136 3.75 -32.79 -7.72
N LYS A 137 4.99 -32.39 -7.39
CA LYS A 137 6.20 -33.14 -7.79
C LYS A 137 6.22 -34.55 -7.21
N ARG A 138 5.88 -34.71 -5.93
CA ARG A 138 5.80 -36.03 -5.26
C ARG A 138 4.73 -36.91 -5.90
N LYS A 139 3.54 -36.36 -6.18
CA LYS A 139 2.44 -37.09 -6.82
C LYS A 139 2.78 -37.52 -8.24
N LYS A 140 3.50 -36.69 -9.01
CA LYS A 140 3.98 -37.04 -10.35
C LYS A 140 5.03 -38.16 -10.29
N ARG A 141 5.99 -38.08 -9.37
CA ARG A 141 7.06 -39.08 -9.21
C ARG A 141 6.54 -40.47 -8.82
N GLY A 142 5.54 -40.53 -7.93
CA GLY A 142 4.90 -41.80 -7.55
C GLY A 142 3.97 -42.41 -8.61
N MET A 143 3.61 -41.65 -9.66
CA MET A 143 2.93 -42.19 -10.85
C MET A 143 3.92 -42.79 -11.86
N ASP A 144 5.12 -42.22 -11.97
CA ASP A 144 6.18 -42.75 -12.85
C ASP A 144 6.85 -44.02 -12.29
N GLU A 145 6.80 -44.26 -10.97
CA GLU A 145 7.36 -45.48 -10.33
C GLU A 145 6.41 -46.69 -10.31
N ASN A 146 5.13 -46.50 -10.68
CA ASN A 146 4.11 -47.56 -10.74
C ASN A 146 3.80 -48.04 -12.18
N HIS A 147 4.61 -47.61 -13.15
CA HIS A 147 4.54 -47.99 -14.57
C HIS A 147 5.82 -48.72 -15.00
#